data_AF-A0A357G0E8-F1
#
_entry.id   AF-A0A357G0E8-F1
#
_cell.length_a   1.000
_cell.length_b   1.000
_cell.length_c   1.000
_cell.angle_alpha   90.00
_cell.angle_beta   90.00
_cell.angle_gamma   90.00
#
_symmetry.space_group_name_H-M   'P 1'
#
loop_
_entity.id
_entity.type
_entity.pdbx_description
1 polymer ?
#
loop_
_entity_poly.entity_id
_entity_poly.type
_entity_poly.pdbx_seq_one_letter_code
_entity_poly.pdbx_strand_id
1 'polypeptide(L)'
;LGKDRGLVREARAVLRNKDLAGKTLAKANQHAFETTALLRALATAREEGGVLAPAQFVWLRAHDRQLWYPLNNMGRQSFHMEALGAMSHYKAEKLTQRPIPVAKVKDAVDTIMGYMSSGRARPIPQLDYSASKKRGVKKAT
;
A
#
# COMPACT_ATOMS: atom_id res chain seq x y z
N LEU A 1 -23.41 -0.19 0.64
CA LEU A 1 -23.53 -0.95 1.91
C LEU A 1 -24.65 -0.48 2.85
N GLY A 2 -25.17 0.75 2.77
CA GLY A 2 -26.31 1.18 3.62
C GLY A 2 -27.67 0.51 3.34
N LYS A 3 -27.74 -0.41 2.37
CA LYS A 3 -28.99 -1.04 1.91
C LYS A 3 -29.27 -2.41 2.54
N ASP A 4 -28.25 -3.10 3.07
CA ASP A 4 -28.42 -4.39 3.74
C ASP A 4 -28.10 -4.27 5.24
N ARG A 5 -29.15 -4.10 6.03
CA ARG A 5 -29.05 -3.97 7.50
C ARG A 5 -28.64 -5.28 8.17
N GLY A 6 -28.89 -6.43 7.53
CA GLY A 6 -28.52 -7.75 8.06
C GLY A 6 -27.01 -7.95 8.06
N LEU A 7 -26.37 -7.68 6.92
CA LEU A 7 -24.92 -7.81 6.76
C LEU A 7 -24.13 -6.91 7.72
N VAL A 8 -24.58 -5.66 7.88
CA VAL A 8 -23.94 -4.71 8.82
C VAL A 8 -24.07 -5.19 10.27
N ARG A 9 -25.21 -5.78 10.64
CA ARG A 9 -25.41 -6.34 11.98
C ARG A 9 -24.48 -7.51 12.23
N GLU A 10 -24.35 -8.42 11.27
CA GLU A 10 -23.46 -9.58 11.36
C GLU A 10 -21.99 -9.16 11.48
N ALA A 11 -21.53 -8.26 10.60
CA ALA A 11 -20.17 -7.73 10.66
C ALA A 11 -19.85 -7.10 12.03
N ARG A 12 -20.79 -6.33 12.59
CA ARG A 12 -20.65 -5.77 13.94
C ARG A 12 -20.64 -6.84 15.03
N ALA A 13 -21.40 -7.92 14.89
CA ALA A 13 -21.40 -9.02 15.84
C ALA A 13 -20.03 -9.73 15.86
N VAL A 14 -19.44 -9.99 14.69
CA VAL A 14 -18.09 -10.55 14.57
C VAL A 14 -17.04 -9.63 15.20
N LEU A 15 -17.07 -8.33 14.89
CA LEU A 15 -16.12 -7.36 15.43
C LEU A 15 -16.22 -7.17 16.96
N ARG A 16 -17.41 -7.40 17.55
CA ARG A 16 -17.62 -7.33 19.01
C ARG A 16 -17.18 -8.59 19.74
N ASN A 17 -17.10 -9.73 19.04
CA ASN A 17 -16.66 -10.97 19.63
C ASN A 17 -15.14 -10.93 19.87
N LYS A 18 -14.73 -10.86 21.13
CA LYS A 18 -13.31 -10.77 21.53
C LYS A 18 -12.50 -12.01 21.13
N ASP A 19 -13.11 -13.18 21.12
CA ASP A 19 -12.41 -14.42 20.78
C ASP A 19 -12.06 -14.47 19.29
N LEU A 20 -12.90 -13.86 18.45
CA LEU A 20 -12.69 -13.78 16.99
C LEU A 20 -11.82 -12.58 16.60
N ALA A 21 -12.16 -11.39 17.11
CA ALA A 21 -11.58 -10.13 16.64
C ALA A 21 -10.48 -9.57 17.55
N GLY A 22 -10.38 -10.02 18.81
CA GLY A 22 -9.54 -9.39 19.83
C GLY A 22 -8.07 -9.29 19.45
N LYS A 23 -7.47 -10.38 18.96
CA LYS A 23 -6.07 -10.41 18.51
C LYS A 23 -5.84 -9.44 17.34
N THR A 24 -6.70 -9.51 16.33
CA THR A 24 -6.62 -8.69 15.11
C THR A 24 -6.78 -7.21 15.42
N LEU A 25 -7.76 -6.85 16.25
CA LEU A 25 -8.00 -5.47 16.69
C LEU A 25 -6.84 -4.94 17.54
N ALA A 26 -6.27 -5.76 18.43
CA ALA A 26 -5.11 -5.37 19.22
C ALA A 26 -3.91 -5.03 18.34
N LYS A 27 -3.67 -5.80 17.26
CA LYS A 27 -2.63 -5.49 16.28
C LYS A 27 -2.97 -4.28 15.43
N ALA A 28 -4.21 -4.14 14.98
CA ALA A 28 -4.66 -2.98 14.20
C ALA A 28 -4.52 -1.66 14.99
N ASN A 29 -4.72 -1.67 16.31
CA ASN A 29 -4.53 -0.52 17.20
C ASN A 29 -3.07 -0.06 17.33
N GLN A 30 -2.10 -0.82 16.80
CA GLN A 30 -0.69 -0.42 16.74
C GLN A 30 -0.39 0.50 15.54
N HIS A 31 -1.41 0.95 14.82
CA HIS A 31 -1.30 1.74 13.60
C HIS A 31 -2.13 3.02 13.70
N ALA A 32 -1.58 4.13 13.21
CA ALA A 32 -2.19 5.45 13.31
C ALA A 32 -3.20 5.77 12.20
N PHE A 33 -3.11 5.08 11.05
CA PHE A 33 -3.95 5.33 9.89
C PHE A 33 -4.88 4.14 9.61
N GLU A 34 -6.08 4.41 9.12
CA GLU A 34 -7.07 3.37 8.80
C GLU A 34 -6.52 2.34 7.81
N THR A 35 -5.85 2.81 6.75
CA THR A 35 -5.21 1.95 5.75
C THR A 35 -4.15 1.03 6.37
N THR A 36 -3.29 1.54 7.25
CA THR A 36 -2.23 0.73 7.88
C THR A 36 -2.77 -0.21 8.95
N ALA A 37 -3.82 0.19 9.67
CA ALA A 37 -4.57 -0.66 10.58
C ALA A 37 -5.25 -1.84 9.85
N LEU A 38 -5.89 -1.58 8.69
CA LEU A 38 -6.49 -2.62 7.86
C LEU A 38 -5.44 -3.54 7.20
N LEU A 39 -4.29 -2.99 6.81
CA LEU A 39 -3.14 -3.79 6.36
C LEU A 39 -2.68 -4.75 7.46
N ARG A 40 -2.58 -4.26 8.70
CA ARG A 40 -2.19 -5.10 9.83
C ARG A 40 -3.23 -6.15 10.15
N ALA A 41 -4.51 -5.79 10.12
CA ALA A 41 -5.61 -6.72 10.31
C ALA A 41 -5.57 -7.86 9.28
N LEU A 42 -5.36 -7.52 8.01
CA LEU A 42 -5.18 -8.50 6.92
C LEU A 42 -3.96 -9.40 7.15
N ALA A 43 -2.83 -8.82 7.54
CA ALA A 43 -1.61 -9.59 7.83
C ALA A 43 -1.83 -10.58 8.98
N THR A 44 -2.43 -10.13 10.08
CA THR A 44 -2.72 -10.98 11.25
C THR A 44 -3.75 -12.06 10.92
N ALA A 45 -4.78 -11.74 10.13
CA ALA A 45 -5.73 -12.75 9.65
C ALA A 45 -5.05 -13.85 8.83
N ARG A 46 -4.03 -13.51 8.03
CA ARG A 46 -3.24 -14.51 7.28
C ARG A 46 -2.28 -15.30 8.16
N GLU A 47 -1.70 -14.67 9.17
CA GLU A 47 -0.81 -15.30 10.14
C GLU A 47 -1.56 -16.36 10.99
N GLU A 48 -2.81 -16.08 11.41
CA GLU A 48 -3.59 -16.96 12.28
C GLU A 48 -4.54 -17.92 11.52
N GLY A 49 -5.19 -17.45 10.46
CA GLY A 49 -6.28 -18.16 9.76
C GLY A 49 -5.89 -18.73 8.39
N GLY A 50 -4.64 -18.57 7.96
CA GLY A 50 -4.15 -19.09 6.69
C GLY A 50 -4.47 -18.20 5.49
N VAL A 51 -5.07 -18.77 4.44
CA VAL A 51 -5.17 -18.09 3.14
C VAL A 51 -6.35 -17.11 3.11
N LEU A 52 -6.04 -15.80 3.13
CA LEU A 52 -6.99 -14.74 2.82
C LEU A 52 -6.59 -14.01 1.53
N ALA A 53 -7.10 -14.50 0.40
CA ALA A 53 -6.74 -13.99 -0.92
C ALA A 53 -7.46 -12.66 -1.23
N PRO A 54 -6.79 -11.69 -1.89
CA PRO A 54 -7.44 -10.45 -2.34
C PRO A 54 -8.64 -10.67 -3.27
N ALA A 55 -8.74 -11.86 -3.89
CA ALA A 55 -9.89 -12.28 -4.69
C ALA A 55 -11.23 -12.24 -3.93
N GLN A 56 -11.21 -12.41 -2.60
CA GLN A 56 -12.42 -12.42 -1.78
C GLN A 56 -13.07 -11.03 -1.61
N PHE A 57 -12.33 -9.96 -1.91
CA PHE A 57 -12.81 -8.58 -1.77
C PHE A 57 -12.56 -7.75 -3.04
N VAL A 58 -12.64 -8.36 -4.23
CA VAL A 58 -12.45 -7.67 -5.52
C VAL A 58 -13.39 -6.48 -5.71
N TRP A 59 -14.61 -6.56 -5.17
CA TRP A 59 -15.59 -5.47 -5.18
C TRP A 59 -15.03 -4.18 -4.56
N LEU A 60 -14.07 -4.30 -3.64
CA LEU A 60 -13.42 -3.16 -3.00
C LEU A 60 -12.68 -2.29 -4.01
N ARG A 61 -12.17 -2.84 -5.11
CA ARG A 61 -11.50 -2.05 -6.15
C ARG A 61 -12.41 -0.98 -6.74
N ALA A 62 -13.69 -1.29 -6.92
CA ALA A 62 -14.68 -0.35 -7.46
C ALA A 62 -15.23 0.61 -6.41
N HIS A 63 -15.25 0.18 -5.13
CA HIS A 63 -15.77 0.98 -4.02
C HIS A 63 -14.72 1.94 -3.43
N ASP A 64 -13.51 1.43 -3.19
CA ASP A 64 -12.38 2.17 -2.63
C ASP A 64 -11.06 1.66 -3.24
N ARG A 65 -10.63 2.36 -4.28
CA ARG A 65 -9.38 2.09 -4.99
C ARG A 65 -8.15 2.35 -4.10
N GLN A 66 -8.21 3.37 -3.24
CA GLN A 66 -7.09 3.80 -2.40
C GLN A 66 -6.79 2.77 -1.31
N LEU A 67 -7.80 2.06 -0.81
CA LEU A 67 -7.64 0.96 0.13
C LEU A 67 -7.34 -0.38 -0.55
N TRP A 68 -7.91 -0.62 -1.74
CA TRP A 68 -7.70 -1.87 -2.48
C TRP A 68 -6.22 -2.15 -2.79
N TYR A 69 -5.48 -1.19 -3.34
CA TYR A 69 -4.08 -1.45 -3.74
C TYR A 69 -3.12 -1.71 -2.58
N PRO A 70 -3.18 -0.97 -1.46
CA PRO A 70 -2.43 -1.34 -0.27
C PRO A 70 -2.74 -2.78 0.15
N LEU A 71 -4.01 -3.16 0.30
CA LEU A 71 -4.38 -4.51 0.75
C LEU A 71 -3.94 -5.59 -0.24
N ASN A 72 -4.04 -5.33 -1.54
CA ASN A 72 -3.56 -6.23 -2.58
C ASN A 72 -2.04 -6.39 -2.57
N ASN A 73 -1.31 -5.35 -2.15
CA ASN A 73 0.15 -5.38 -2.03
C ASN A 73 0.67 -6.13 -0.80
N MET A 74 -0.20 -6.49 0.15
CA MET A 74 0.20 -7.26 1.32
C MET A 74 0.78 -8.61 0.90
N GLY A 75 2.05 -8.86 1.25
CA GLY A 75 2.80 -10.07 0.88
C GLY A 75 3.63 -9.96 -0.40
N ARG A 76 3.56 -8.82 -1.13
CA ARG A 76 4.40 -8.56 -2.31
C ARG A 76 5.69 -7.84 -1.91
N GLN A 77 6.71 -7.95 -2.76
CA GLN A 77 7.96 -7.19 -2.62
C GLN A 77 8.00 -5.94 -3.52
N SER A 78 7.22 -5.93 -4.60
CA SER A 78 7.04 -4.79 -5.50
C SER A 78 5.62 -4.26 -5.38
N PHE A 79 5.48 -2.98 -5.14
CA PHE A 79 4.20 -2.34 -4.85
C PHE A 79 3.69 -1.51 -6.04
N HIS A 80 2.38 -1.38 -6.11
CA HIS A 80 1.72 -0.38 -6.96
C HIS A 80 2.05 1.05 -6.48
N MET A 81 2.26 1.97 -7.42
CA MET A 81 2.63 3.37 -7.15
C MET A 81 1.67 4.08 -6.18
N GLU A 82 0.37 3.89 -6.35
CA GLU A 82 -0.66 4.51 -5.49
C GLU A 82 -0.60 4.03 -4.03
N ALA A 83 -0.02 2.85 -3.79
CA ALA A 83 0.07 2.25 -2.46
C ALA A 83 1.46 2.35 -1.81
N LEU A 84 2.47 2.84 -2.53
CA LEU A 84 3.85 2.90 -2.07
C LEU A 84 4.00 3.68 -0.75
N GLY A 85 3.32 4.82 -0.64
CA GLY A 85 3.33 5.64 0.58
C GLY A 85 2.74 4.91 1.78
N ALA A 86 1.56 4.30 1.61
CA ALA A 86 0.90 3.52 2.67
C ALA A 86 1.74 2.31 3.10
N MET A 87 2.37 1.61 2.14
CA MET A 87 3.24 0.47 2.43
C MET A 87 4.54 0.87 3.14
N SER A 88 5.14 2.01 2.78
CA SER A 88 6.32 2.55 3.47
C SER A 88 5.98 2.90 4.91
N HIS A 89 4.85 3.58 5.14
CA HIS A 89 4.42 3.92 6.49
C HIS A 89 4.06 2.68 7.31
N TYR A 90 3.33 1.73 6.73
CA TYR A 90 3.00 0.45 7.36
C TYR A 90 4.25 -0.32 7.81
N LYS A 91 5.32 -0.34 6.99
CA LYS A 91 6.59 -0.97 7.37
C LYS A 91 7.21 -0.30 8.59
N ALA A 92 7.21 1.03 8.66
CA ALA A 92 7.75 1.78 9.79
C ALA A 92 6.96 1.52 11.09
N GLU A 93 5.62 1.52 11.02
CA GLU A 93 4.77 1.20 12.17
C GLU A 93 4.91 -0.26 12.59
N LYS A 94 4.98 -1.20 11.63
CA LYS A 94 5.20 -2.63 11.91
C LYS A 94 6.56 -2.86 12.60
N LEU A 95 7.61 -2.15 12.21
CA LEU A 95 8.92 -2.28 12.86
C LEU A 95 8.90 -1.77 14.30
N THR A 96 8.18 -0.69 14.56
CA THR A 96 8.14 -0.05 15.89
C THR A 96 7.04 -0.58 16.81
N GLN A 97 6.11 -1.39 16.27
CA GLN A 97 4.94 -1.95 16.97
C GLN A 97 4.09 -0.89 17.70
N ARG A 98 4.10 0.35 17.21
CA ARG A 98 3.36 1.49 17.79
C ARG A 98 2.81 2.41 16.69
N PRO A 99 1.70 3.09 16.95
CA PRO A 99 1.13 4.03 15.99
C PRO A 99 2.07 5.23 15.82
N ILE A 100 2.29 5.65 14.57
CA ILE A 100 3.10 6.84 14.26
C ILE A 100 2.19 7.87 13.56
N PRO A 101 1.69 8.91 14.27
CA PRO A 101 0.80 9.90 13.67
C PRO A 101 1.42 10.69 12.51
N VAL A 102 2.75 10.82 12.51
CA VAL A 102 3.49 11.53 11.47
C VAL A 102 3.81 10.57 10.33
N ALA A 103 3.32 10.89 9.12
CA ALA A 103 3.54 10.08 7.94
C ALA A 103 5.03 9.84 7.68
N LYS A 104 5.39 8.58 7.42
CA LYS A 104 6.75 8.12 7.09
C LYS A 104 6.73 7.57 5.67
N VAL A 105 7.15 8.40 4.71
CA VAL A 105 7.11 8.09 3.27
C VAL A 105 8.49 8.13 2.61
N LYS A 106 9.55 8.35 3.40
CA LYS A 106 10.92 8.53 2.89
C LYS A 106 11.34 7.35 2.00
N ASP A 107 11.16 6.11 2.48
CA ASP A 107 11.55 4.92 1.70
C ASP A 107 10.82 4.83 0.36
N ALA A 108 9.56 5.27 0.29
CA ALA A 108 8.81 5.30 -0.96
C ALA A 108 9.43 6.29 -1.95
N VAL A 109 9.77 7.50 -1.50
CA VAL A 109 10.42 8.53 -2.33
C VAL A 109 11.80 8.07 -2.78
N ASP A 110 12.62 7.55 -1.86
CA ASP A 110 13.96 7.04 -2.15
C ASP A 110 13.91 5.90 -3.19
N THR A 111 12.92 5.00 -3.07
CA THR A 111 12.71 3.91 -4.04
C THR A 111 12.34 4.44 -5.43
N ILE A 112 11.47 5.45 -5.52
CA ILE A 112 11.06 6.06 -6.79
C ILE A 112 12.25 6.77 -7.45
N MET A 113 12.99 7.58 -6.68
CA MET A 113 14.18 8.28 -7.18
C MET A 113 15.27 7.31 -7.63
N GLY A 114 15.50 6.25 -6.84
CA GLY A 114 16.45 5.19 -7.17
C GLY A 114 16.08 4.45 -8.45
N TYR A 115 14.79 4.16 -8.66
CA TYR A 115 14.31 3.56 -9.90
C TYR A 115 14.55 4.49 -11.11
N MET A 116 14.16 5.76 -11.01
CA MET A 116 14.32 6.74 -12.09
C MET A 116 15.78 7.03 -12.45
N SER A 117 16.66 6.98 -11.46
CA SER A 117 18.11 7.17 -11.67
C SER A 117 18.80 5.91 -12.22
N SER A 118 18.13 4.75 -12.16
CA SER A 118 18.70 3.49 -12.63
C SER A 118 18.55 3.33 -14.15
N GLY A 119 19.41 2.52 -14.76
CA GLY A 119 19.26 2.14 -16.18
C GLY A 119 17.95 1.41 -16.50
N ARG A 120 17.20 0.94 -15.49
CA ARG A 120 15.86 0.32 -15.66
C ARG A 120 14.79 1.33 -16.07
N ALA A 121 15.00 2.62 -15.80
CA ALA A 121 14.12 3.68 -16.27
C ALA A 121 14.22 3.90 -17.80
N ARG A 122 15.16 3.21 -18.48
CA ARG A 122 15.36 3.26 -19.93
C ARG A 122 15.41 4.71 -20.44
N PRO A 123 16.40 5.50 -19.99
CA PRO A 123 16.52 6.88 -20.45
C PRO A 123 16.67 6.90 -21.97
N ILE A 124 16.01 7.86 -22.62
CA ILE A 124 16.14 8.05 -24.06
C ILE A 124 17.63 8.32 -24.34
N PRO A 125 18.29 7.53 -25.22
CA PRO A 125 19.66 7.78 -25.60
C PRO A 125 19.81 9.22 -26.11
N GLN A 126 20.90 9.89 -25.74
CA GLN A 126 21.16 11.22 -26.28
C GLN A 126 21.34 11.07 -27.79
N LEU A 127 20.54 11.81 -28.55
CA LEU A 127 20.67 11.87 -30.00
C LEU A 127 22.05 12.42 -30.34
N ASP A 128 22.82 11.68 -31.13
CA ASP A 128 24.08 12.18 -31.65
C ASP A 128 23.80 13.22 -32.74
N TYR A 129 24.01 14.49 -32.39
CA TYR A 129 23.84 15.61 -33.31
C TYR A 129 25.13 15.93 -34.09
N SER A 130 26.18 15.12 -33.99
CA SER A 130 27.47 15.33 -34.68
C SER A 130 27.32 15.52 -36.20
N ALA A 131 26.32 14.87 -36.82
CA ALA A 131 26.02 14.98 -38.25
C ALA A 131 24.95 16.03 -38.62
N SER A 132 24.36 16.72 -37.63
CA SER A 132 23.24 17.65 -37.86
C SER A 132 23.72 19.11 -37.97
N LYS A 133 23.45 19.76 -39.12
CA LYS A 133 23.74 21.20 -39.34
C LYS A 133 22.86 22.14 -38.50
N LYS A 134 21.88 21.64 -37.74
CA LYS A 134 20.99 22.44 -36.89
C LYS A 134 21.53 22.50 -35.46
N ARG A 135 21.84 23.72 -35.02
CA ARG A 135 22.37 24.07 -33.68
C ARG A 135 21.57 23.36 -32.59
N GLY A 136 22.26 22.53 -31.80
CA GLY A 136 21.69 21.53 -30.90
C GLY A 136 20.62 22.05 -29.94
N VAL A 137 19.58 21.23 -29.75
CA VAL A 137 18.56 21.42 -28.73
C VAL A 137 19.27 21.42 -27.36
N LYS A 138 19.11 22.51 -26.60
CA LYS A 138 19.70 22.64 -25.26
C LYS A 138 19.26 21.45 -24.39
N LYS A 139 20.20 20.84 -23.67
CA LYS A 139 19.91 19.85 -22.62
C LYS A 139 18.83 20.42 -21.70
N ALA A 140 17.72 19.70 -21.55
CA ALA A 140 16.74 20.03 -20.52
C ALA A 140 17.42 19.84 -19.17
N THR A 141 17.70 20.97 -18.51
CA THR A 141 18.10 21.06 -17.10
C THR A 141 17.07 20.41 -16.20
#